data_AF-A0A3P3VUX3-F1
#
_entry.id   AF-A0A3P3VUX3-F1
#
_cell.length_a   1.000
_cell.length_b   1.000
_cell.length_c   1.000
_cell.angle_alpha   90.00
_cell.angle_beta   90.00
_cell.angle_gamma   90.00
#
_symmetry.space_group_name_H-M   'P 1'
#
loop_
_entity.id
_entity.type
_entity.pdbx_description
1 polymer ?
#
loop_
_entity_poly.entity_id
_entity_poly.type
_entity_poly.pdbx_seq_one_letter_code
_entity_poly.pdbx_strand_id
1 'polypeptide(L)'
;MQPQYQYQQPYPVQGGYAPPQRTEDSVGSWMLTIFLLGIPVVGFIYVLILAFGADTGAKKNYARATLIWMAIGIVISTIILVIMLASGAAFFNFYVGSSSPSSSL
;
A
#
# COMPACT_ATOMS: atom_id res chain seq x y z
N MET A 1 -36.90 -38.85 -2.95
CA MET A 1 -35.98 -38.56 -1.83
C MET A 1 -35.70 -37.07 -1.88
N GLN A 2 -36.27 -36.28 -0.96
CA GLN A 2 -36.04 -34.83 -0.92
C GLN A 2 -34.87 -34.55 0.04
N PRO A 3 -33.88 -33.74 -0.35
CA PRO A 3 -32.80 -33.37 0.56
C PRO A 3 -33.37 -32.50 1.70
N GLN A 4 -33.15 -32.94 2.94
CA GLN A 4 -33.49 -32.17 4.13
C GLN A 4 -32.48 -31.02 4.28
N TYR A 5 -32.98 -29.79 4.21
CA TYR A 5 -32.19 -28.61 4.57
C TYR A 5 -32.01 -28.60 6.09
N GLN A 6 -30.80 -28.90 6.55
CA GLN A 6 -30.45 -28.80 7.96
C GLN A 6 -30.20 -27.32 8.28
N TYR A 7 -31.17 -26.68 8.95
CA TYR A 7 -30.97 -25.35 9.52
C TYR A 7 -29.93 -25.47 10.65
N GLN A 8 -28.74 -24.87 10.46
CA GLN A 8 -27.76 -24.71 11.52
C GLN A 8 -28.31 -23.69 12.54
N GLN A 9 -28.74 -24.14 13.71
CA GLN A 9 -29.23 -23.25 14.77
C GLN A 9 -28.05 -22.54 15.49
N PRO A 10 -28.17 -21.25 15.84
CA PRO A 10 -27.21 -20.57 16.70
C PRO A 10 -27.28 -21.08 18.15
N TYR A 11 -26.45 -22.05 18.50
CA TYR A 11 -25.85 -22.31 19.82
C TYR A 11 -25.85 -21.07 20.74
N PRO A 12 -26.69 -21.05 21.80
CA PRO A 12 -26.69 -19.97 22.78
C PRO A 12 -25.43 -20.07 23.64
N VAL A 13 -24.58 -19.04 23.61
CA VAL A 13 -23.39 -18.97 24.46
C VAL A 13 -23.85 -18.64 25.88
N GLN A 14 -23.89 -19.66 26.71
CA GLN A 14 -24.21 -19.60 28.14
C GLN A 14 -22.98 -19.13 28.90
N GLY A 15 -22.95 -17.84 29.28
CA GLY A 15 -21.96 -17.26 30.20
C GLY A 15 -20.54 -17.15 29.63
N GLY A 16 -20.10 -15.94 29.31
CA GLY A 16 -18.72 -15.70 28.91
C GLY A 16 -18.60 -14.45 28.08
N TYR A 17 -17.53 -13.69 28.33
CA TYR A 17 -17.15 -12.49 27.59
C TYR A 17 -17.50 -12.64 26.10
N ALA A 18 -18.55 -11.97 25.65
CA ALA A 18 -18.78 -11.80 24.23
C ALA A 18 -17.52 -11.11 23.69
N PRO A 19 -16.79 -11.70 22.73
CA PRO A 19 -15.68 -11.01 22.13
C PRO A 19 -16.21 -9.66 21.62
N PRO A 20 -15.48 -8.55 21.82
CA PRO A 20 -15.95 -7.25 21.35
C PRO A 20 -16.31 -7.42 19.87
N GLN A 21 -17.60 -7.25 19.54
CA GLN A 21 -18.07 -7.36 18.16
C GLN A 21 -17.45 -6.21 17.39
N ARG A 22 -16.30 -6.46 16.78
CA ARG A 22 -15.67 -5.52 15.87
C ARG A 22 -16.52 -5.56 14.61
N THR A 23 -17.35 -4.54 14.41
CA THR A 23 -18.16 -4.42 13.20
C THR A 23 -17.21 -4.45 12.00
N GLU A 24 -17.35 -5.46 11.15
CA GLU A 24 -16.55 -5.56 9.95
C GLU A 24 -16.89 -4.41 9.00
N ASP A 25 -15.87 -3.85 8.36
CA ASP A 25 -16.05 -2.77 7.39
C ASP A 25 -16.79 -3.28 6.15
N SER A 26 -17.89 -2.64 5.78
CA SER A 26 -18.66 -3.00 4.59
C SER A 26 -17.88 -2.76 3.28
N VAL A 27 -18.25 -3.47 2.22
CA VAL A 27 -17.68 -3.28 0.87
C VAL A 27 -17.82 -1.83 0.41
N GLY A 28 -18.97 -1.19 0.62
CA GLY A 28 -19.18 0.21 0.26
C GLY A 28 -18.22 1.16 0.99
N SER A 29 -17.89 0.85 2.24
CA SER A 29 -16.91 1.64 2.98
C SER A 29 -15.48 1.47 2.42
N TRP A 30 -15.10 0.26 1.99
CA TRP A 30 -13.82 0.03 1.31
C TRP A 30 -13.76 0.71 -0.05
N MET A 31 -14.87 0.71 -0.81
CA MET A 31 -14.96 1.45 -2.07
C MET A 31 -14.72 2.94 -1.87
N LEU A 32 -15.30 3.55 -0.82
CA LEU A 32 -15.03 4.94 -0.48
C LEU A 32 -13.55 5.17 -0.09
N THR A 33 -12.98 4.27 0.72
CA THR A 33 -11.55 4.32 1.08
C THR A 33 -10.68 4.32 -0.18
N ILE A 34 -10.88 3.38 -1.10
CA ILE A 34 -10.11 3.29 -2.35
C ILE A 34 -10.32 4.51 -3.25
N PHE A 35 -11.55 5.02 -3.34
CA PHE A 35 -11.86 6.24 -4.10
C PHE A 35 -11.09 7.46 -3.57
N LEU A 36 -11.07 7.68 -2.25
CA LEU A 36 -10.33 8.78 -1.63
C LEU A 36 -8.82 8.65 -1.87
N LEU A 37 -8.28 7.43 -1.80
CA LEU A 37 -6.85 7.17 -2.06
C LEU A 37 -6.45 7.48 -3.52
N GLY A 38 -7.38 7.44 -4.47
CA GLY A 38 -7.13 7.79 -5.87
C GLY A 38 -6.87 9.30 -6.09
N ILE A 39 -7.22 10.16 -5.13
CA ILE A 39 -6.96 11.60 -5.19
C ILE A 39 -5.67 11.88 -4.40
N PRO A 40 -4.58 12.39 -5.01
CA PRO A 40 -3.27 12.39 -4.35
C PRO A 40 -3.22 13.07 -2.99
N VAL A 41 -3.66 14.34 -2.91
CA VAL A 41 -3.60 15.12 -1.65
C VAL A 41 -4.64 14.65 -0.65
N VAL A 42 -5.88 14.42 -1.10
CA VAL A 42 -6.98 13.98 -0.23
C VAL A 42 -6.72 12.58 0.32
N GLY A 43 -6.28 11.66 -0.54
CA GLY A 43 -5.93 10.29 -0.19
C GLY A 43 -4.78 10.22 0.81
N PHE A 44 -3.74 11.03 0.62
CA PHE A 44 -2.64 11.12 1.58
C PHE A 44 -3.11 11.58 2.96
N ILE A 45 -3.88 12.68 3.02
CA ILE A 45 -4.45 13.18 4.29
C ILE A 45 -5.36 12.13 4.93
N TYR A 46 -6.20 11.47 4.14
CA TYR A 46 -7.12 10.44 4.63
C TYR A 46 -6.38 9.23 5.23
N VAL A 47 -5.28 8.79 4.61
CA VAL A 47 -4.41 7.73 5.16
C VAL A 47 -3.80 8.17 6.51
N LEU A 48 -3.38 9.42 6.66
CA LEU A 48 -2.87 9.92 7.95
C LEU A 48 -3.96 9.89 9.03
N ILE A 49 -5.17 10.34 8.70
CA ILE A 49 -6.32 10.31 9.62
C ILE A 49 -6.61 8.87 10.07
N LEU A 50 -6.63 7.91 9.14
CA LEU A 50 -6.87 6.49 9.47
C LEU A 50 -5.73 5.88 10.30
N ALA A 51 -4.46 6.20 9.98
CA ALA A 51 -3.30 5.59 10.63
C ALA A 51 -3.14 6.02 12.11
N PHE A 52 -3.50 7.28 12.39
CA PHE A 52 -3.31 7.91 13.70
C PHE A 52 -4.61 8.13 14.49
N GLY A 53 -5.77 7.82 13.93
CA GLY A 53 -7.05 7.86 14.63
C GLY A 53 -7.16 6.88 15.81
N ALA A 54 -8.15 7.07 16.68
CA ALA A 54 -8.37 6.27 17.89
C ALA A 54 -8.88 4.84 17.62
N ASP A 55 -9.43 4.58 16.42
CA ASP A 55 -9.90 3.24 16.02
C ASP A 55 -8.74 2.23 16.03
N THR A 56 -9.02 0.93 16.11
CA THR A 56 -8.04 -0.16 15.97
C THR A 56 -8.41 -1.17 14.88
N GLY A 57 -9.40 -0.86 14.02
CA GLY A 57 -9.89 -1.71 12.94
C GLY A 57 -8.96 -1.87 11.73
N ALA A 58 -9.44 -2.63 10.73
CA ALA A 58 -8.68 -3.04 9.55
C ALA A 58 -8.14 -1.84 8.74
N LYS A 59 -8.92 -0.76 8.61
CA LYS A 59 -8.50 0.45 7.90
C LYS A 59 -7.30 1.16 8.51
N LYS A 60 -7.13 1.10 9.83
CA LYS A 60 -5.94 1.67 10.49
C LYS A 60 -4.69 0.86 10.17
N ASN A 61 -4.78 -0.46 10.22
CA ASN A 61 -3.68 -1.34 9.83
C ASN A 61 -3.33 -1.18 8.35
N TYR A 62 -4.35 -1.08 7.49
CA TYR A 62 -4.19 -0.76 6.07
C TYR A 62 -3.45 0.57 5.90
N ALA A 63 -3.90 1.64 6.54
CA ALA A 63 -3.27 2.95 6.42
C ALA A 63 -1.81 2.96 6.89
N ARG A 64 -1.49 2.29 8.00
CA ARG A 64 -0.11 2.13 8.48
C ARG A 64 0.75 1.35 7.48
N ALA A 65 0.22 0.26 6.92
CA ALA A 65 0.90 -0.50 5.88
C ALA A 65 1.13 0.35 4.62
N THR A 66 0.15 1.15 4.20
CA THR A 66 0.29 2.10 3.09
C THR A 66 1.44 3.07 3.33
N LEU A 67 1.53 3.68 4.51
CA LEU A 67 2.63 4.60 4.84
C LEU A 67 4.00 3.91 4.81
N ILE A 68 4.10 2.68 5.30
CA ILE A 68 5.34 1.89 5.25
C ILE A 68 5.71 1.60 3.79
N TRP A 69 4.75 1.17 2.96
CA TRP A 69 4.98 0.93 1.53
C TRP A 69 5.39 2.20 0.78
N MET A 70 4.81 3.36 1.12
CA MET A 70 5.23 4.65 0.57
C MET A 70 6.69 4.95 0.94
N ALA A 71 7.07 4.77 2.20
CA ALA A 71 8.45 4.96 2.65
C ALA A 71 9.43 4.01 1.94
N ILE A 72 9.08 2.73 1.83
CA ILE A 72 9.86 1.72 1.09
C ILE A 72 9.99 2.14 -0.38
N GLY A 73 8.89 2.56 -1.02
CA GLY A 73 8.87 3.03 -2.40
C GLY A 73 9.85 4.18 -2.62
N ILE A 74 9.85 5.19 -1.73
CA ILE A 74 10.78 6.32 -1.78
C ILE A 74 12.24 5.85 -1.72
N VAL A 75 12.56 4.95 -0.79
CA VAL A 75 13.93 4.40 -0.64
C VAL A 75 14.35 3.65 -1.90
N ILE A 76 13.51 2.74 -2.40
CA ILE A 76 13.79 1.96 -3.62
C ILE A 76 13.95 2.88 -4.83
N SER A 77 13.03 3.82 -5.03
CA SER A 77 13.10 4.78 -6.14
C SER A 77 14.35 5.64 -6.09
N THR A 78 14.79 6.06 -4.89
CA THR A 78 16.03 6.82 -4.71
C THR A 78 17.25 5.99 -5.09
N ILE A 79 17.33 4.74 -4.64
CA ILE A 79 18.44 3.83 -4.99
C ILE A 79 18.50 3.62 -6.51
N ILE A 80 17.36 3.32 -7.13
CA ILE A 80 17.27 3.13 -8.59
C ILE A 80 17.71 4.41 -9.32
N LEU A 81 17.23 5.57 -8.89
CA LEU A 81 17.60 6.86 -9.49
C LEU A 81 19.11 7.11 -9.43
N VAL A 82 19.74 6.87 -8.28
CA VAL A 82 21.20 7.02 -8.13
C VAL A 82 21.97 6.08 -9.06
N ILE A 83 21.57 4.81 -9.11
CA ILE A 83 22.18 3.83 -10.02
C ILE A 83 22.00 4.25 -11.48
N MET A 84 20.83 4.74 -11.85
CA MET A 84 20.52 5.17 -13.21
C MET A 84 21.32 6.43 -13.61
N LEU A 85 21.47 7.40 -12.70
CA LEU A 85 22.29 8.59 -12.93
C LEU A 85 23.77 8.25 -13.05
N ALA A 86 24.30 7.39 -12.18
CA ALA A 86 25.69 6.96 -12.22
C ALA A 86 26.01 6.16 -13.50
N SER A 87 25.15 5.20 -13.85
CA SER A 87 25.31 4.41 -15.07
C SER A 87 25.12 5.24 -16.35
N GLY A 88 24.15 6.16 -16.36
CA GLY A 88 23.95 7.11 -17.45
C GLY A 88 25.15 8.04 -17.66
N ALA A 89 25.72 8.58 -16.59
CA ALA A 89 26.92 9.41 -16.67
C ALA A 89 28.15 8.63 -17.16
N ALA A 90 28.34 7.40 -16.69
CA ALA A 90 29.43 6.53 -17.15
C ALA A 90 29.29 6.19 -18.65
N PHE A 91 28.07 5.82 -19.08
CA PHE A 91 27.78 5.55 -20.48
C PHE A 91 27.99 6.79 -21.37
N PHE A 92 27.52 7.96 -20.93
CA PHE A 92 27.71 9.21 -21.66
C PHE A 92 29.20 9.54 -21.86
N ASN A 93 30.02 9.42 -20.80
CA ASN A 93 31.47 9.63 -20.91
C ASN A 93 32.15 8.65 -21.86
N PHE A 94 31.76 7.37 -21.81
CA PHE A 94 32.28 6.35 -22.74
C PHE A 94 31.90 6.68 -24.20
N TYR A 95 30.65 7.05 -24.44
CA TYR A 95 30.17 7.40 -25.78
C TYR A 95 30.89 8.63 -26.35
N VAL A 96 31.04 9.69 -25.55
CA VAL A 96 31.76 10.89 -25.98
C VAL A 96 33.24 10.60 -26.21
N GLY A 97 33.90 9.89 -25.28
CA GLY A 97 35.31 9.52 -25.40
C GLY A 97 35.60 8.67 -26.64
N SER A 98 34.73 7.71 -26.97
CA SER A 98 34.87 6.88 -28.18
C SER A 98 34.57 7.62 -29.49
N SER A 99 33.84 8.73 -29.45
CA SER A 99 33.53 9.56 -30.63
C SER A 99 34.59 10.62 -30.95
N SER A 100 35.63 10.76 -30.10
CA SER A 100 36.71 11.73 -30.31
C SER A 100 37.59 11.29 -31.50
N PRO A 101 37.70 12.07 -32.60
CA PRO A 101 38.60 11.73 -33.70
C PRO A 101 40.04 11.67 -33.20
N SER A 102 40.77 10.58 -33.47
CA SER A 102 42.20 10.51 -33.19
C SER A 102 42.92 11.55 -34.06
N SER A 103 43.38 12.64 -33.46
CA SER A 103 44.25 13.60 -34.12
C SER A 103 45.62 12.95 -34.32
N SER A 104 45.79 12.24 -35.42
CA SER A 104 47.08 11.71 -35.87
C SER A 104 47.93 12.86 -36.44
N LEU A 105 48.82 13.39 -35.61
CA LEU A 105 50.00 14.18 -35.99
C LEU A 105 51.23 13.55 -35.34
#